data_AF-A0A8J5LFR9-F1
#
_entry.id   AF-A0A8J5LFR9-F1
#
_cell.length_a   1.000
_cell.length_b   1.000
_cell.length_c   1.000
_cell.angle_alpha   90.00
_cell.angle_beta   90.00
_cell.angle_gamma   90.00
#
_symmetry.space_group_name_H-M   'P 1'
#
loop_
_entity.id
_entity.type
_entity.pdbx_description
1 polymer ?
#
loop_
_entity_poly.entity_id
_entity_poly.type
_entity_poly.pdbx_seq_one_letter_code
_entity_poly.pdbx_strand_id
1 'polypeptide(L)'
;MIHMMSTPVTLLPSSTPPQHRPLSGVPVRGTTNRRRFSTLIALSSSSKDIPEDLLTAAGRLVWGRGLPPQTLVSAVRVGWSAAWHLMMRQLAPSSSSAPGSYDRPASAFPSVPHHYKRNPSHLHLYVALPCPWAHRVLVVRALKGLTSALPVSVAAPGFDGSWRFPVIEKSTSGDELNPSPDRANGCSTLREVYSLRRGGYDGRSTVPMLWDSEKKEVVCNESYSIIEFLNSVDIGGNINRSSQLNLCPPGLKKQIDEWNRVIYPNINNGVYKCGFAQSQEAYDNAVNDLFNTLDKIESHLSTSRFLCGDVLTLADVCLFTTLIRFDLAYNVLFKCTKKKLVEYSNLYGYTCDIYQIPEVARTCNFEAIMDGYFCTLFPLNPGGIRPVMPSACSHDFLSKTHDRQVLSSRIKQPLTMSES
;
A
#
# COMPACT_ATOMS: atom_id res chain seq x y z
N MET A 1 21.16 33.45 -39.88
CA MET A 1 20.40 34.41 -40.71
C MET A 1 19.14 34.73 -39.93
N ILE A 2 18.84 35.96 -39.48
CA ILE A 2 19.27 37.31 -39.91
C ILE A 2 19.98 38.08 -38.75
N HIS A 3 20.46 39.29 -38.99
CA HIS A 3 21.48 40.06 -38.24
C HIS A 3 20.92 41.33 -37.56
N MET A 4 21.52 41.73 -36.41
CA MET A 4 21.86 43.13 -35.99
C MET A 4 20.73 44.19 -35.78
N MET A 5 20.84 45.29 -34.98
CA MET A 5 21.89 45.83 -34.08
C MET A 5 21.35 46.94 -33.10
N SER A 6 21.93 47.02 -31.89
CA SER A 6 22.49 48.22 -31.18
C SER A 6 21.68 49.51 -30.84
N THR A 7 21.40 49.86 -29.55
CA THR A 7 22.16 50.72 -28.54
C THR A 7 21.99 52.26 -28.69
N PRO A 8 22.48 53.18 -27.80
CA PRO A 8 23.15 53.12 -26.46
C PRO A 8 22.40 53.95 -25.36
N VAL A 9 22.82 54.26 -24.11
CA VAL A 9 24.03 54.92 -23.53
C VAL A 9 24.04 54.67 -21.99
N THR A 10 25.05 53.99 -21.39
CA THR A 10 26.23 54.51 -20.60
C THR A 10 25.86 55.37 -19.35
N LEU A 11 26.46 55.32 -18.14
CA LEU A 11 27.86 55.08 -17.67
C LEU A 11 27.96 54.48 -16.22
N LEU A 12 29.19 54.25 -15.72
CA LEU A 12 29.63 53.99 -14.32
C LEU A 12 30.92 54.82 -14.04
N PRO A 13 31.30 55.13 -12.78
CA PRO A 13 32.48 54.48 -12.13
C PRO A 13 32.28 54.25 -10.60
N SER A 14 32.64 53.13 -9.96
CA SER A 14 33.95 52.50 -9.67
C SER A 14 34.78 53.10 -8.51
N SER A 15 35.05 52.29 -7.47
CA SER A 15 36.32 52.19 -6.70
C SER A 15 36.19 51.23 -5.50
N THR A 16 37.31 50.61 -5.10
CA THR A 16 37.46 49.65 -3.99
C THR A 16 38.69 50.06 -3.11
N PRO A 17 39.20 49.21 -2.19
CA PRO A 17 38.88 49.17 -0.76
C PRO A 17 40.05 49.65 0.14
N PRO A 18 39.97 49.47 1.48
CA PRO A 18 41.13 48.88 2.16
C PRO A 18 40.80 47.85 3.27
N GLN A 19 41.84 47.18 3.78
CA GLN A 19 41.82 46.08 4.75
C GLN A 19 42.11 46.54 6.20
N HIS A 20 41.75 45.69 7.20
CA HIS A 20 42.46 45.41 8.48
C HIS A 20 42.90 46.59 9.43
N ARG A 21 42.79 46.56 10.76
CA ARG A 21 42.39 45.54 11.78
C ARG A 21 42.01 46.28 13.12
N PRO A 22 42.06 45.70 14.34
CA PRO A 22 40.92 45.64 15.26
C PRO A 22 40.93 46.63 16.45
N LEU A 23 39.79 46.78 17.13
CA LEU A 23 39.73 47.14 18.56
C LEU A 23 38.71 46.29 19.33
N SER A 24 38.96 46.14 20.63
CA SER A 24 38.35 45.19 21.57
C SER A 24 37.12 45.75 22.30
N GLY A 25 36.23 44.87 22.79
CA GLY A 25 35.27 45.24 23.84
C GLY A 25 34.00 44.40 23.94
N VAL A 26 34.01 43.38 24.82
CA VAL A 26 32.87 42.81 25.56
C VAL A 26 31.59 42.36 24.79
N PRO A 27 31.29 41.05 24.75
CA PRO A 27 29.95 40.56 24.44
C PRO A 27 29.10 40.33 25.71
N VAL A 28 27.93 40.98 25.79
CA VAL A 28 26.82 40.53 26.65
C VAL A 28 25.74 39.95 25.76
N ARG A 29 25.41 38.66 25.91
CA ARG A 29 24.11 38.15 25.46
C ARG A 29 23.64 36.94 26.26
N GLY A 30 22.41 37.02 26.75
CA GLY A 30 21.78 36.01 27.58
C GLY A 30 21.39 34.74 26.83
N THR A 31 21.20 33.68 27.61
CA THR A 31 20.93 32.31 27.19
C THR A 31 19.57 32.11 26.53
N THR A 32 19.54 31.47 25.36
CA THR A 32 18.34 30.83 24.81
C THR A 32 18.41 29.30 24.96
N ASN A 33 17.61 28.72 25.84
CA ASN A 33 17.32 27.29 25.80
C ASN A 33 15.97 26.94 26.44
N ARG A 34 14.88 27.01 25.65
CA ARG A 34 13.55 26.51 26.06
C ARG A 34 13.36 25.11 25.47
N ARG A 35 13.85 24.09 26.20
CA ARG A 35 13.52 22.69 25.89
C ARG A 35 12.03 22.44 26.13
N ARG A 36 11.27 22.17 25.06
CA ARG A 36 9.97 21.49 25.18
C ARG A 36 10.23 20.01 25.39
N PHE A 37 9.70 19.44 26.46
CA PHE A 37 9.69 17.99 26.66
C PHE A 37 8.65 17.35 25.73
N SER A 38 9.12 16.58 24.76
CA SER A 38 8.30 15.63 24.00
C SER A 38 8.66 14.22 24.44
N THR A 39 7.87 13.65 25.35
CA THR A 39 8.09 12.30 25.88
C THR A 39 7.64 11.25 24.86
N LEU A 40 8.48 11.03 23.84
CA LEU A 40 8.44 9.81 23.04
C LEU A 40 8.96 8.67 23.92
N ILE A 41 8.08 7.71 24.23
CA ILE A 41 8.49 6.42 24.75
C ILE A 41 9.14 5.70 23.57
N ALA A 42 10.46 5.85 23.44
CA ALA A 42 11.25 4.91 22.71
C ALA A 42 11.07 3.54 23.39
N LEU A 43 10.45 2.60 22.69
CA LEU A 43 10.59 1.19 23.02
C LEU A 43 12.06 0.86 22.83
N SER A 44 12.84 0.98 23.90
CA SER A 44 14.23 0.58 23.92
C SER A 44 14.27 -0.93 23.72
N SER A 45 14.47 -1.37 22.48
CA SER A 45 15.24 -2.57 22.27
C SER A 45 16.56 -2.35 23.00
N SER A 46 16.73 -3.02 24.14
CA SER A 46 18.00 -3.12 24.83
C SER A 46 18.93 -4.03 24.00
N SER A 47 19.24 -3.60 22.78
CA SER A 47 20.52 -3.88 22.17
C SER A 47 21.56 -3.24 23.09
N LYS A 48 22.02 -4.01 24.08
CA LYS A 48 23.33 -3.77 24.68
C LYS A 48 24.28 -3.64 23.51
N ASP A 49 25.05 -2.56 23.49
CA ASP A 49 26.02 -2.31 22.44
C ASP A 49 26.86 -3.58 22.21
N ILE A 50 26.76 -4.18 21.03
CA ILE A 50 27.66 -5.27 20.63
C ILE A 50 28.97 -4.56 20.30
N PRO A 51 30.01 -4.65 21.16
CA PRO A 51 31.19 -3.82 21.02
C PRO A 51 31.98 -4.27 19.78
N GLU A 52 32.23 -3.35 18.84
CA GLU A 52 32.87 -3.59 17.53
C GLU A 52 32.66 -5.00 16.97
N ASP A 53 31.39 -5.34 16.79
CA ASP A 53 30.88 -6.45 15.99
C ASP A 53 31.64 -7.79 16.09
N LEU A 54 31.09 -8.69 16.92
CA LEU A 54 31.50 -10.10 17.01
C LEU A 54 31.55 -10.81 15.65
N LEU A 55 30.76 -10.40 14.63
CA LEU A 55 30.82 -10.97 13.28
C LEU A 55 32.08 -10.51 12.53
N THR A 56 32.48 -9.24 12.68
CA THR A 56 33.75 -8.70 12.18
C THR A 56 34.95 -9.31 12.91
N ALA A 57 34.86 -9.52 14.24
CA ALA A 57 35.91 -10.21 15.00
C ALA A 57 36.04 -11.68 14.57
N ALA A 58 34.93 -12.41 14.44
CA ALA A 58 34.92 -13.78 13.92
C ALA A 58 35.38 -13.84 12.46
N GLY A 59 34.95 -12.91 11.60
CA GLY A 59 35.37 -12.83 10.21
C GLY A 59 36.88 -12.61 10.07
N ARG A 60 37.46 -11.72 10.90
CA ARG A 60 38.91 -11.52 10.98
C ARG A 60 39.65 -12.75 11.51
N LEU A 61 39.07 -13.47 12.48
CA LEU A 61 39.66 -14.69 13.05
C LEU A 61 39.68 -15.85 12.04
N VAL A 62 38.64 -16.01 11.22
CA VAL A 62 38.51 -17.15 10.29
C VAL A 62 39.08 -16.82 8.89
N TRP A 63 39.04 -15.56 8.43
CA TRP A 63 39.40 -15.17 7.05
C TRP A 63 40.31 -13.93 6.93
N GLY A 64 40.78 -13.37 8.05
CA GLY A 64 41.69 -12.22 8.05
C GLY A 64 41.06 -10.93 7.50
N ARG A 65 41.77 -10.22 6.62
CA ARG A 65 41.24 -9.04 5.89
C ARG A 65 40.66 -9.41 4.51
N GLY A 66 40.57 -10.68 4.17
CA GLY A 66 40.11 -11.17 2.87
C GLY A 66 38.59 -11.24 2.76
N LEU A 67 38.11 -11.48 1.54
CA LEU A 67 36.72 -11.89 1.30
C LEU A 67 36.49 -13.32 1.81
N PRO A 68 35.24 -13.71 2.14
CA PRO A 68 34.92 -15.07 2.55
C PRO A 68 35.36 -16.12 1.50
N PRO A 69 35.88 -17.30 1.91
CA PRO A 69 36.37 -18.32 1.00
C PRO A 69 35.31 -18.79 0.00
N GLN A 70 35.73 -19.02 -1.24
CA GLN A 70 34.85 -19.46 -2.33
C GLN A 70 34.06 -20.74 -2.01
N THR A 71 34.63 -21.65 -1.22
CA THR A 71 33.96 -22.86 -0.74
C THR A 71 32.80 -22.55 0.21
N LEU A 72 32.99 -21.64 1.17
CA LEU A 72 31.94 -21.17 2.07
C LEU A 72 30.84 -20.43 1.31
N VAL A 73 31.22 -19.50 0.41
CA VAL A 73 30.26 -18.76 -0.42
C VAL A 73 29.42 -19.70 -1.28
N SER A 74 30.04 -20.74 -1.85
CA SER A 74 29.34 -21.80 -2.62
C SER A 74 28.37 -22.60 -1.74
N ALA A 75 28.82 -23.06 -0.56
CA ALA A 75 27.99 -23.83 0.36
C ALA A 75 26.78 -23.04 0.86
N VAL A 76 26.99 -21.78 1.29
CA VAL A 76 25.91 -20.89 1.73
C VAL A 76 24.95 -20.58 0.59
N ARG A 77 25.45 -20.35 -0.65
CA ARG A 77 24.59 -20.13 -1.83
C ARG A 77 23.70 -21.33 -2.12
N VAL A 78 24.24 -22.55 -2.10
CA VAL A 78 23.46 -23.79 -2.33
C VAL A 78 22.42 -24.00 -1.23
N GLY A 79 22.82 -23.89 0.04
CA GLY A 79 21.90 -24.02 1.18
C GLY A 79 20.79 -22.99 1.17
N TRP A 80 21.12 -21.71 0.91
CA TRP A 80 20.15 -20.62 0.79
C TRP A 80 19.16 -20.87 -0.35
N SER A 81 19.63 -21.19 -1.56
CA SER A 81 18.75 -21.46 -2.70
C SER A 81 17.81 -22.63 -2.44
N ALA A 82 18.29 -23.71 -1.82
CA ALA A 82 17.45 -24.86 -1.46
C ALA A 82 16.36 -24.49 -0.44
N ALA A 83 16.72 -23.76 0.62
CA ALA A 83 15.77 -23.27 1.62
C ALA A 83 14.76 -22.28 1.00
N TRP A 84 15.22 -21.38 0.13
CA TRP A 84 14.38 -20.42 -0.58
C TRP A 84 13.31 -21.12 -1.43
N HIS A 85 13.70 -22.10 -2.26
CA HIS A 85 12.74 -22.88 -3.06
C HIS A 85 11.73 -23.66 -2.20
N LEU A 86 12.15 -24.22 -1.05
CA LEU A 86 11.26 -24.91 -0.13
C LEU A 86 10.20 -23.97 0.45
N MET A 87 10.61 -22.78 0.92
CA MET A 87 9.70 -21.77 1.47
C MET A 87 8.77 -21.20 0.41
N MET A 88 9.29 -20.86 -0.77
CA MET A 88 8.52 -20.27 -1.86
C MET A 88 7.42 -21.21 -2.37
N ARG A 89 7.68 -22.52 -2.45
CA ARG A 89 6.64 -23.52 -2.78
C ARG A 89 5.43 -23.50 -1.84
N GLN A 90 5.61 -23.14 -0.57
CA GLN A 90 4.52 -23.05 0.40
C GLN A 90 3.86 -21.67 0.39
N LEU A 91 4.66 -20.60 0.40
CA LEU A 91 4.16 -19.22 0.42
C LEU A 91 3.41 -18.87 -0.87
N ALA A 92 4.06 -19.16 -2.00
CA ALA A 92 3.66 -18.84 -3.37
C ALA A 92 3.59 -20.12 -4.22
N PRO A 93 2.52 -20.93 -4.08
CA PRO A 93 2.35 -22.14 -4.87
C PRO A 93 2.23 -21.83 -6.36
N SER A 94 2.62 -22.80 -7.18
CA SER A 94 2.63 -22.73 -8.65
C SER A 94 1.82 -23.88 -9.26
N SER A 95 1.05 -23.63 -10.31
CA SER A 95 0.44 -24.68 -11.14
C SER A 95 1.50 -25.61 -11.74
N SER A 96 1.15 -26.89 -11.89
CA SER A 96 1.92 -27.86 -12.65
C SER A 96 2.01 -27.51 -14.15
N SER A 97 1.03 -26.76 -14.68
CA SER A 97 1.01 -26.32 -16.09
C SER A 97 1.85 -25.07 -16.36
N ALA A 98 2.34 -24.38 -15.32
CA ALA A 98 3.17 -23.19 -15.44
C ALA A 98 4.23 -23.14 -14.31
N PRO A 99 5.26 -23.99 -14.36
CA PRO A 99 6.25 -24.12 -13.28
C PRO A 99 6.93 -22.79 -12.92
N GLY A 100 6.92 -22.45 -11.63
CA GLY A 100 7.51 -21.22 -11.11
C GLY A 100 6.67 -19.95 -11.30
N SER A 101 5.50 -20.02 -11.92
CA SER A 101 4.47 -18.98 -11.81
C SER A 101 3.85 -18.97 -10.40
N TYR A 102 3.18 -17.88 -10.03
CA TYR A 102 2.46 -17.79 -8.76
C TYR A 102 0.95 -17.85 -8.99
N ASP A 103 0.32 -18.86 -8.41
CA ASP A 103 -1.12 -19.02 -8.33
C ASP A 103 -1.62 -18.68 -6.93
N ARG A 104 -2.53 -17.71 -6.87
CA ARG A 104 -3.12 -17.26 -5.62
C ARG A 104 -4.20 -18.25 -5.17
N PRO A 105 -4.08 -18.88 -3.98
CA PRO A 105 -5.13 -19.75 -3.45
C PRO A 105 -6.45 -18.99 -3.27
N ALA A 106 -7.56 -19.67 -3.54
CA ALA A 106 -8.90 -19.10 -3.39
C ALA A 106 -9.28 -18.85 -1.92
N SER A 107 -10.13 -17.85 -1.70
CA SER A 107 -10.70 -17.50 -0.41
C SER A 107 -11.66 -18.60 0.06
N ALA A 108 -11.42 -19.18 1.25
CA ALA A 108 -12.23 -20.28 1.80
C ALA A 108 -13.68 -19.89 2.14
N PHE A 109 -13.94 -18.60 2.35
CA PHE A 109 -15.26 -18.03 2.61
C PHE A 109 -15.53 -16.96 1.53
N PRO A 110 -15.88 -17.38 0.29
CA PRO A 110 -15.77 -16.53 -0.89
C PRO A 110 -16.93 -15.55 -1.10
N SER A 111 -18.01 -15.62 -0.30
CA SER A 111 -19.19 -14.77 -0.48
C SER A 111 -19.89 -14.49 0.85
N VAL A 112 -20.58 -13.34 0.94
CA VAL A 112 -21.38 -12.98 2.12
C VAL A 112 -22.78 -13.61 2.02
N PRO A 113 -23.21 -14.45 2.98
CA PRO A 113 -24.54 -15.05 2.96
C PRO A 113 -25.69 -14.03 2.94
N HIS A 114 -26.73 -14.31 2.16
CA HIS A 114 -27.85 -13.37 1.92
C HIS A 114 -28.55 -12.86 3.19
N HIS A 115 -28.55 -13.62 4.30
CA HIS A 115 -29.23 -13.21 5.53
C HIS A 115 -28.55 -12.02 6.23
N TYR A 116 -27.24 -11.80 6.04
CA TYR A 116 -26.53 -10.63 6.59
C TYR A 116 -26.95 -9.31 5.95
N LYS A 117 -27.63 -9.33 4.78
CA LYS A 117 -28.11 -8.11 4.11
C LYS A 117 -29.25 -7.39 4.83
N ARG A 118 -29.81 -7.96 5.91
CA ARG A 118 -31.00 -7.43 6.62
C ARG A 118 -30.75 -6.96 8.04
N ASN A 119 -29.73 -7.44 8.74
CA ASN A 119 -29.40 -7.01 10.10
C ASN A 119 -27.89 -7.17 10.40
N PRO A 120 -27.04 -6.23 9.94
CA PRO A 120 -25.57 -6.31 10.03
C PRO A 120 -24.95 -5.84 11.37
N SER A 121 -25.74 -5.67 12.45
CA SER A 121 -25.35 -4.98 13.69
C SER A 121 -24.23 -5.65 14.51
N HIS A 122 -24.00 -6.96 14.36
CA HIS A 122 -22.95 -7.73 15.04
C HIS A 122 -21.71 -8.01 14.18
N LEU A 123 -21.58 -7.34 13.02
CA LEU A 123 -20.44 -7.54 12.13
C LEU A 123 -19.20 -6.80 12.64
N HIS A 124 -18.06 -7.48 12.60
CA HIS A 124 -16.74 -6.93 12.89
C HIS A 124 -15.80 -7.16 11.72
N LEU A 125 -14.87 -6.24 11.49
CA LEU A 125 -13.91 -6.35 10.39
C LEU A 125 -12.48 -6.53 10.91
N TYR A 126 -11.79 -7.53 10.39
CA TYR A 126 -10.35 -7.72 10.60
C TYR A 126 -9.58 -7.33 9.34
N VAL A 127 -8.59 -6.48 9.52
CA VAL A 127 -7.74 -5.93 8.44
C VAL A 127 -6.27 -5.94 8.86
N ALA A 128 -5.38 -5.70 7.89
CA ALA A 128 -4.05 -5.20 8.16
C ALA A 128 -3.70 -4.14 7.10
N LEU A 129 -3.13 -3.02 7.54
CA LEU A 129 -2.82 -1.86 6.69
C LEU A 129 -1.90 -2.16 5.50
N PRO A 130 -0.91 -3.07 5.57
CA PRO A 130 -0.09 -3.40 4.41
C PRO A 130 -0.89 -4.05 3.29
N CYS A 131 -1.94 -4.82 3.61
CA CYS A 131 -2.65 -5.66 2.66
C CYS A 131 -3.55 -4.84 1.71
N PRO A 132 -3.33 -4.87 0.37
CA PRO A 132 -4.18 -4.15 -0.59
C PRO A 132 -5.61 -4.69 -0.62
N TRP A 133 -5.79 -5.99 -0.44
CA TRP A 133 -7.10 -6.65 -0.39
C TRP A 133 -7.93 -6.13 0.79
N ALA A 134 -7.31 -5.91 1.95
CA ALA A 134 -7.96 -5.33 3.12
C ALA A 134 -8.17 -3.82 2.97
N HIS A 135 -7.24 -3.13 2.31
CA HIS A 135 -7.35 -1.70 2.03
C HIS A 135 -8.57 -1.37 1.17
N ARG A 136 -9.01 -2.25 0.25
CA ARG A 136 -10.28 -2.09 -0.49
C ARG A 136 -11.47 -1.93 0.44
N VAL A 137 -11.53 -2.78 1.46
CA VAL A 137 -12.62 -2.78 2.43
C VAL A 137 -12.56 -1.52 3.29
N LEU A 138 -11.37 -1.07 3.69
CA LEU A 138 -11.19 0.19 4.41
C LEU A 138 -11.63 1.42 3.59
N VAL A 139 -11.26 1.49 2.30
CA VAL A 139 -11.66 2.56 1.39
C VAL A 139 -13.18 2.59 1.22
N VAL A 140 -13.83 1.45 0.94
CA VAL A 140 -15.30 1.40 0.79
C VAL A 140 -16.01 1.69 2.11
N ARG A 141 -15.51 1.20 3.24
CA ARG A 141 -16.02 1.52 4.59
C ARG A 141 -15.97 3.03 4.87
N ALA A 142 -14.87 3.70 4.52
CA ALA A 142 -14.71 5.15 4.67
C ALA A 142 -15.66 5.91 3.75
N LEU A 143 -15.66 5.60 2.44
CA LEU A 143 -16.51 6.25 1.43
C LEU A 143 -18.01 6.10 1.71
N LYS A 144 -18.44 4.95 2.24
CA LYS A 144 -19.84 4.68 2.64
C LYS A 144 -20.20 5.25 4.02
N GLY A 145 -19.27 5.89 4.75
CA GLY A 145 -19.53 6.45 6.07
C GLY A 145 -19.73 5.41 7.18
N LEU A 146 -19.25 4.18 6.98
CA LEU A 146 -19.48 3.03 7.87
C LEU A 146 -18.49 2.98 9.06
N THR A 147 -17.82 4.08 9.39
CA THR A 147 -16.76 4.12 10.40
C THR A 147 -17.27 3.84 11.82
N SER A 148 -18.43 4.37 12.20
CA SER A 148 -19.07 4.08 13.49
C SER A 148 -19.84 2.76 13.49
N ALA A 149 -20.35 2.33 12.33
CA ALA A 149 -21.27 1.20 12.20
C ALA A 149 -20.57 -0.16 12.05
N LEU A 150 -19.37 -0.18 11.46
CA LEU A 150 -18.58 -1.40 11.28
C LEU A 150 -17.27 -1.29 12.08
N PRO A 151 -17.18 -1.84 13.30
CA PRO A 151 -15.96 -1.84 14.10
C PRO A 151 -14.84 -2.65 13.44
N VAL A 152 -13.59 -2.28 13.76
CA VAL A 152 -12.37 -2.82 13.12
C VAL A 152 -11.33 -3.22 14.15
N SER A 153 -10.71 -4.39 13.96
CA SER A 153 -9.43 -4.77 14.58
C SER A 153 -8.35 -4.76 13.49
N VAL A 154 -7.25 -4.05 13.74
CA VAL A 154 -6.14 -3.91 12.78
C VAL A 154 -4.97 -4.78 13.26
N ALA A 155 -4.68 -5.86 12.54
CA ALA A 155 -3.54 -6.71 12.82
C ALA A 155 -2.22 -6.08 12.33
N ALA A 156 -1.15 -6.34 13.08
CA ALA A 156 0.23 -6.15 12.68
C ALA A 156 0.81 -7.46 12.10
N PRO A 157 1.84 -7.39 11.25
CA PRO A 157 2.61 -8.57 10.86
C PRO A 157 3.42 -9.14 12.04
N GLY A 158 3.41 -10.46 12.21
CA GLY A 158 4.28 -11.20 13.11
C GLY A 158 5.55 -11.72 12.42
N PHE A 159 6.60 -11.99 13.20
CA PHE A 159 7.88 -12.53 12.71
C PHE A 159 7.78 -13.89 12.00
N ASP A 160 6.72 -14.65 12.26
CA ASP A 160 6.40 -15.93 11.62
C ASP A 160 5.47 -15.79 10.39
N GLY A 161 5.22 -14.55 9.94
CA GLY A 161 4.27 -14.25 8.86
C GLY A 161 2.80 -14.33 9.26
N SER A 162 2.47 -14.62 10.53
CA SER A 162 1.10 -14.58 11.03
C SER A 162 0.60 -13.14 11.22
N TRP A 163 -0.72 -12.95 11.17
CA TRP A 163 -1.35 -11.68 11.58
C TRP A 163 -1.57 -11.70 13.10
N ARG A 164 -0.98 -10.73 13.81
CA ARG A 164 -1.01 -10.63 15.27
C ARG A 164 -1.67 -9.32 15.73
N PHE A 165 -2.31 -9.35 16.89
CA PHE A 165 -2.90 -8.17 17.50
C PHE A 165 -1.97 -7.67 18.63
N PRO A 166 -1.39 -6.47 18.52
CA PRO A 166 -0.51 -5.95 19.57
C PRO A 166 -1.29 -5.68 20.85
N VAL A 167 -0.69 -6.00 21.99
CA VAL A 167 -1.13 -5.50 23.29
C VAL A 167 -0.70 -4.04 23.39
N ILE A 168 -1.64 -3.12 23.56
CA ILE A 168 -1.38 -1.68 23.65
C ILE A 168 -1.83 -1.17 25.02
N GLU A 169 -0.86 -0.78 25.84
CA GLU A 169 -1.09 -0.32 27.22
C GLU A 169 -1.81 1.03 27.33
N LYS A 170 -1.78 1.84 26.26
CA LYS A 170 -2.46 3.13 26.18
C LYS A 170 -3.37 3.17 24.96
N SER A 171 -4.68 3.19 25.20
CA SER A 171 -5.66 3.47 24.16
C SER A 171 -5.35 4.82 23.51
N THR A 172 -4.94 4.79 22.23
CA THR A 172 -4.92 5.97 21.39
C THR A 172 -6.37 6.36 21.10
N SER A 173 -6.87 7.38 21.80
CA SER A 173 -8.22 7.88 21.65
C SER A 173 -8.43 8.51 20.27
N GLY A 174 -9.09 7.79 19.36
CA GLY A 174 -9.51 8.32 18.04
C GLY A 174 -9.84 7.25 17.00
N ASP A 175 -10.52 7.67 15.92
CA ASP A 175 -10.78 6.87 14.71
C ASP A 175 -9.53 6.74 13.81
N GLU A 176 -8.36 6.51 14.40
CA GLU A 176 -7.11 6.38 13.66
C GLU A 176 -6.85 4.91 13.32
N LEU A 177 -6.58 4.63 12.05
CA LEU A 177 -6.34 3.27 11.54
C LEU A 177 -4.90 2.85 11.83
N ASN A 178 -4.66 2.47 13.08
CA ASN A 178 -3.41 1.92 13.59
C ASN A 178 -3.59 0.46 14.05
N PRO A 179 -2.51 -0.36 14.07
CA PRO A 179 -2.52 -1.67 14.71
C PRO A 179 -3.14 -1.63 16.10
N SER A 180 -3.95 -2.63 16.45
CA SER A 180 -4.73 -2.62 17.68
C SER A 180 -5.01 -4.04 18.22
N PRO A 181 -5.34 -4.17 19.52
CA PRO A 181 -5.85 -5.43 20.07
C PRO A 181 -7.05 -5.95 19.30
N ASP A 182 -7.33 -7.25 19.41
CA ASP A 182 -8.62 -7.79 18.98
C ASP A 182 -9.74 -7.24 19.89
N ARG A 183 -10.59 -6.38 19.30
CA ARG A 183 -11.71 -5.72 19.97
C ARG A 183 -12.99 -6.57 20.05
N ALA A 184 -13.06 -7.73 19.37
CA ALA A 184 -14.27 -8.54 19.28
C ALA A 184 -14.17 -9.90 19.99
N ASN A 185 -12.97 -10.49 20.11
CA ASN A 185 -12.77 -11.72 20.88
C ASN A 185 -11.57 -11.70 21.84
N GLY A 186 -10.71 -10.68 21.81
CA GLY A 186 -9.50 -10.61 22.65
C GLY A 186 -8.38 -11.59 22.27
N CYS A 187 -8.41 -12.15 21.06
CA CYS A 187 -7.35 -13.04 20.56
C CYS A 187 -6.01 -12.30 20.35
N SER A 188 -4.90 -13.04 20.46
CA SER A 188 -3.54 -12.56 20.16
C SER A 188 -3.18 -12.68 18.68
N THR A 189 -3.79 -13.63 17.96
CA THR A 189 -3.56 -13.82 16.52
C THR A 189 -4.85 -13.97 15.73
N LEU A 190 -4.82 -13.62 14.44
CA LEU A 190 -5.94 -13.86 13.53
C LEU A 190 -6.23 -15.36 13.38
N ARG A 191 -5.21 -16.22 13.53
CA ARG A 191 -5.36 -17.68 13.50
C ARG A 191 -6.26 -18.17 14.64
N GLU A 192 -6.10 -17.62 15.85
CA GLU A 192 -7.01 -17.91 16.98
C GLU A 192 -8.45 -17.49 16.64
N VAL A 193 -8.66 -16.30 16.06
CA VAL A 193 -10.01 -15.85 15.67
C VAL A 193 -10.66 -16.82 14.67
N TYR A 194 -9.93 -17.24 13.63
CA TYR A 194 -10.41 -18.28 12.71
C TYR A 194 -10.69 -19.61 13.41
N SER A 195 -9.95 -19.94 14.48
CA SER A 195 -10.13 -21.18 15.25
C SER A 195 -11.33 -21.15 16.20
N LEU A 196 -11.86 -19.96 16.54
CA LEU A 196 -13.10 -19.82 17.33
C LEU A 196 -14.35 -20.29 16.56
N ARG A 197 -14.24 -20.43 15.23
CA ARG A 197 -15.30 -20.93 14.35
C ARG A 197 -15.78 -22.31 14.80
N ARG A 198 -17.08 -22.62 14.63
CA ARG A 198 -17.59 -23.97 14.93
C ARG A 198 -16.90 -25.03 14.06
N GLY A 199 -16.24 -25.98 14.73
CA GLY A 199 -15.44 -27.02 14.09
C GLY A 199 -13.99 -26.62 13.79
N GLY A 200 -13.56 -25.41 14.18
CA GLY A 200 -12.23 -24.88 13.93
C GLY A 200 -11.96 -24.50 12.47
N TYR A 201 -10.71 -24.14 12.20
CA TYR A 201 -10.18 -23.87 10.86
C TYR A 201 -8.66 -24.03 10.84
N ASP A 202 -8.15 -24.80 9.87
CA ASP A 202 -6.72 -25.12 9.70
C ASP A 202 -6.09 -24.51 8.43
N GLY A 203 -6.90 -23.84 7.60
CA GLY A 203 -6.45 -23.17 6.38
C GLY A 203 -5.76 -21.80 6.59
N ARG A 204 -5.56 -21.06 5.50
CA ARG A 204 -4.89 -19.74 5.54
C ARG A 204 -5.76 -18.67 6.21
N SER A 205 -5.36 -18.22 7.40
CA SER A 205 -5.99 -17.08 8.09
C SER A 205 -5.60 -15.75 7.44
N THR A 206 -6.45 -15.24 6.53
CA THR A 206 -6.16 -14.07 5.68
C THR A 206 -6.95 -12.82 6.10
N VAL A 207 -6.37 -11.64 5.90
CA VAL A 207 -7.13 -10.37 5.87
C VAL A 207 -7.45 -9.96 4.42
N PRO A 208 -8.61 -9.33 4.15
CA PRO A 208 -9.66 -8.96 5.10
C PRO A 208 -10.49 -10.17 5.55
N MET A 209 -11.07 -10.08 6.73
CA MET A 209 -12.09 -11.01 7.20
C MET A 209 -13.28 -10.24 7.78
N LEU A 210 -14.47 -10.48 7.24
CA LEU A 210 -15.74 -10.08 7.83
C LEU A 210 -16.17 -11.18 8.80
N TRP A 211 -16.47 -10.80 10.04
CA TRP A 211 -16.70 -11.69 11.17
C TRP A 211 -18.06 -11.41 11.82
N ASP A 212 -18.75 -12.46 12.22
CA ASP A 212 -19.94 -12.39 13.05
C ASP A 212 -19.53 -12.57 14.52
N SER A 213 -19.62 -11.48 15.29
CA SER A 213 -19.18 -11.47 16.69
C SER A 213 -20.13 -12.19 17.66
N GLU A 214 -21.40 -12.40 17.28
CA GLU A 214 -22.41 -13.14 18.05
C GLU A 214 -22.30 -14.65 17.79
N LYS A 215 -22.30 -15.05 16.52
CA LYS A 215 -22.24 -16.47 16.11
C LYS A 215 -20.83 -17.07 16.21
N LYS A 216 -19.80 -16.21 16.32
CA LYS A 216 -18.37 -16.57 16.24
C LYS A 216 -18.04 -17.29 14.92
N GLU A 217 -18.48 -16.71 13.80
CA GLU A 217 -18.32 -17.30 12.47
C GLU A 217 -17.64 -16.35 11.48
N VAL A 218 -16.85 -16.93 10.57
CA VAL A 218 -16.28 -16.22 9.43
C VAL A 218 -17.38 -16.01 8.38
N VAL A 219 -17.76 -14.76 8.16
CA VAL A 219 -18.83 -14.39 7.21
C VAL A 219 -18.31 -14.42 5.78
N CYS A 220 -17.12 -13.84 5.55
CA CYS A 220 -16.47 -13.79 4.26
C CYS A 220 -14.99 -13.38 4.44
N ASN A 221 -14.08 -13.95 3.64
CA ASN A 221 -12.69 -13.47 3.53
C ASN A 221 -12.28 -13.10 2.09
N GLU A 222 -13.25 -13.05 1.15
CA GLU A 222 -13.02 -12.46 -0.17
C GLU A 222 -13.26 -10.95 -0.18
N SER A 223 -12.17 -10.20 -0.38
CA SER A 223 -12.16 -8.74 -0.48
C SER A 223 -13.21 -8.15 -1.42
N TYR A 224 -13.42 -8.74 -2.60
CA TYR A 224 -14.35 -8.18 -3.58
C TYR A 224 -15.81 -8.35 -3.15
N SER A 225 -16.17 -9.52 -2.65
CA SER A 225 -17.52 -9.79 -2.15
C SER A 225 -17.84 -9.03 -0.87
N ILE A 226 -16.84 -8.71 -0.03
CA ILE A 226 -17.02 -7.80 1.11
C ILE A 226 -17.33 -6.38 0.63
N ILE A 227 -16.61 -5.83 -0.36
CA ILE A 227 -16.90 -4.46 -0.84
C ILE A 227 -18.22 -4.36 -1.62
N GLU A 228 -18.62 -5.39 -2.36
CA GLU A 228 -19.97 -5.46 -2.95
C GLU A 228 -21.04 -5.50 -1.87
N PHE A 229 -20.83 -6.28 -0.80
CA PHE A 229 -21.73 -6.30 0.36
C PHE A 229 -21.84 -4.91 1.01
N LEU A 230 -20.72 -4.29 1.40
CA LEU A 230 -20.71 -2.96 2.04
C LEU A 230 -21.26 -1.84 1.15
N ASN A 231 -21.14 -1.95 -0.17
CA ASN A 231 -21.81 -1.03 -1.09
C ASN A 231 -23.34 -1.22 -1.11
N SER A 232 -23.82 -2.44 -0.87
CA SER A 232 -25.24 -2.81 -0.96
C SER A 232 -26.05 -2.67 0.33
N VAL A 233 -25.41 -2.58 1.50
CA VAL A 233 -26.09 -2.47 2.79
C VAL A 233 -26.03 -1.06 3.37
N ASP A 234 -27.11 -0.66 4.03
CA ASP A 234 -27.11 0.45 4.98
C ASP A 234 -26.98 -0.15 6.39
N ILE A 235 -25.86 0.12 7.06
CA ILE A 235 -25.54 -0.39 8.41
C ILE A 235 -25.93 0.67 9.47
N GLY A 236 -26.84 1.60 9.16
CA GLY A 236 -27.30 2.62 10.11
C GLY A 236 -26.25 3.69 10.41
N GLY A 237 -25.45 4.05 9.41
CA GLY A 237 -24.60 5.24 9.49
C GLY A 237 -25.45 6.52 9.55
N ASN A 238 -24.95 7.57 10.20
CA ASN A 238 -25.62 8.89 10.17
C ASN A 238 -25.91 9.30 8.72
N ILE A 239 -27.17 9.58 8.40
CA ILE A 239 -27.68 9.79 7.03
C ILE A 239 -27.27 11.18 6.48
N ASN A 240 -25.96 11.39 6.36
CA ASN A 240 -25.35 12.46 5.60
C ASN A 240 -24.90 11.91 4.23
N ARG A 241 -24.55 12.81 3.30
CA ARG A 241 -24.43 12.60 1.84
C ARG A 241 -23.82 11.26 1.34
N SER A 242 -22.92 10.64 2.10
CA SER A 242 -22.32 9.32 1.81
C SER A 242 -23.33 8.17 1.64
N SER A 243 -24.54 8.28 2.20
CA SER A 243 -25.60 7.27 2.02
C SER A 243 -26.03 7.11 0.55
N GLN A 244 -25.98 8.20 -0.23
CA GLN A 244 -26.33 8.20 -1.67
C GLN A 244 -25.22 7.64 -2.58
N LEU A 245 -24.00 7.45 -2.07
CA LEU A 245 -22.90 6.93 -2.88
C LEU A 245 -23.12 5.45 -3.20
N ASN A 246 -23.24 5.15 -4.49
CA ASN A 246 -23.26 3.78 -5.01
C ASN A 246 -22.06 3.58 -5.95
N LEU A 247 -21.08 2.81 -5.49
CA LEU A 247 -19.86 2.45 -6.22
C LEU A 247 -20.09 1.31 -7.24
N CYS A 248 -21.29 0.74 -7.28
CA CYS A 248 -21.67 -0.32 -8.21
C CYS A 248 -23.10 -0.07 -8.76
N PRO A 249 -23.34 1.05 -9.47
CA PRO A 249 -24.65 1.37 -9.99
C PRO A 249 -25.04 0.36 -11.09
N PRO A 250 -26.31 -0.07 -11.18
CA PRO A 250 -26.71 -1.17 -12.07
C PRO A 250 -26.29 -0.97 -13.53
N GLY A 251 -26.38 0.26 -14.05
CA GLY A 251 -25.99 0.59 -15.43
C GLY A 251 -24.49 0.44 -15.74
N LEU A 252 -23.61 0.46 -14.72
CA LEU A 252 -22.17 0.30 -14.91
C LEU A 252 -21.64 -1.09 -14.50
N LYS A 253 -22.48 -1.97 -13.91
CA LYS A 253 -22.04 -3.30 -13.41
C LYS A 253 -21.26 -4.10 -14.45
N LYS A 254 -21.74 -4.13 -15.70
CA LYS A 254 -21.07 -4.84 -16.81
C LYS A 254 -19.66 -4.28 -17.08
N GLN A 255 -19.52 -2.95 -17.10
CA GLN A 255 -18.24 -2.28 -17.34
C GLN A 255 -17.26 -2.44 -16.16
N ILE A 256 -17.78 -2.43 -14.92
CA ILE A 256 -17.02 -2.75 -13.70
C ILE A 256 -16.46 -4.19 -13.80
N ASP A 257 -17.29 -5.14 -14.22
CA ASP A 257 -16.87 -6.54 -14.38
C ASP A 257 -15.85 -6.73 -15.52
N GLU A 258 -16.00 -6.00 -16.63
CA GLU A 258 -15.04 -5.99 -17.74
C GLU A 258 -13.67 -5.43 -17.32
N TRP A 259 -13.64 -4.36 -16.53
CA TRP A 259 -12.39 -3.84 -15.97
C TRP A 259 -11.77 -4.78 -14.93
N ASN A 260 -12.57 -5.34 -14.01
CA ASN A 260 -12.05 -6.26 -13.00
C ASN A 260 -11.47 -7.55 -13.62
N ARG A 261 -12.03 -8.04 -14.74
CA ARG A 261 -11.48 -9.18 -15.50
C ARG A 261 -10.05 -8.96 -16.01
N VAL A 262 -9.60 -7.73 -16.24
CA VAL A 262 -8.22 -7.43 -16.65
C VAL A 262 -7.36 -6.91 -15.49
N ILE A 263 -7.91 -6.07 -14.62
CA ILE A 263 -7.19 -5.48 -13.49
C ILE A 263 -6.81 -6.53 -12.44
N TYR A 264 -7.68 -7.51 -12.15
CA TYR A 264 -7.36 -8.55 -11.18
C TYR A 264 -6.17 -9.44 -11.59
N PRO A 265 -6.19 -10.15 -12.73
CA PRO A 265 -5.13 -11.11 -13.07
C PRO A 265 -3.80 -10.43 -13.44
N ASN A 266 -3.83 -9.21 -14.01
CA ASN A 266 -2.66 -8.57 -14.61
C ASN A 266 -2.08 -7.44 -13.75
N ILE A 267 -2.87 -6.79 -12.89
CA ILE A 267 -2.39 -5.70 -12.03
C ILE A 267 -2.43 -6.12 -10.56
N ASN A 268 -3.61 -6.40 -10.00
CA ASN A 268 -3.74 -6.66 -8.56
C ASN A 268 -3.01 -7.92 -8.13
N ASN A 269 -3.18 -9.01 -8.87
CA ASN A 269 -2.42 -10.25 -8.69
C ASN A 269 -1.12 -10.25 -9.52
N GLY A 270 -1.05 -9.46 -10.60
CA GLY A 270 0.13 -9.39 -11.48
C GLY A 270 1.40 -8.91 -10.80
N VAL A 271 1.32 -7.90 -9.92
CA VAL A 271 2.48 -7.49 -9.11
C VAL A 271 2.98 -8.61 -8.20
N TYR A 272 2.08 -9.43 -7.64
CA TYR A 272 2.45 -10.60 -6.84
C TYR A 272 3.01 -11.73 -7.72
N LYS A 273 2.50 -11.93 -8.94
CA LYS A 273 3.10 -12.86 -9.92
C LYS A 273 4.55 -12.48 -10.24
N CYS A 274 4.85 -11.19 -10.40
CA CYS A 274 6.22 -10.70 -10.56
C CYS A 274 7.07 -10.99 -9.32
N GLY A 275 6.60 -10.57 -8.14
CA GLY A 275 7.37 -10.65 -6.89
C GLY A 275 7.60 -12.07 -6.35
N PHE A 276 6.70 -13.00 -6.66
CA PHE A 276 6.78 -14.40 -6.23
C PHE A 276 7.19 -15.38 -7.33
N ALA A 277 7.52 -14.92 -8.54
CA ALA A 277 8.02 -15.78 -9.60
C ALA A 277 9.29 -16.53 -9.15
N GLN A 278 9.33 -17.83 -9.47
CA GLN A 278 10.44 -18.73 -9.14
C GLN A 278 11.27 -19.13 -10.37
N SER A 279 10.94 -18.58 -11.55
CA SER A 279 11.69 -18.70 -12.80
C SER A 279 11.70 -17.36 -13.55
N GLN A 280 12.71 -17.14 -14.38
CA GLN A 280 12.84 -15.92 -15.19
C GLN A 280 11.67 -15.78 -16.18
N GLU A 281 11.28 -16.87 -16.85
CA GLU A 281 10.14 -16.93 -17.77
C GLU A 281 8.81 -16.55 -17.10
N ALA A 282 8.55 -17.06 -15.89
CA ALA A 282 7.33 -16.72 -15.16
C ALA A 282 7.28 -15.24 -14.75
N TYR A 283 8.43 -14.67 -14.39
CA TYR A 283 8.58 -13.24 -14.12
C TYR A 283 8.37 -12.41 -15.40
N ASP A 284 9.03 -12.78 -16.50
CA ASP A 284 8.97 -12.04 -17.77
C ASP A 284 7.54 -12.01 -18.34
N ASN A 285 6.81 -13.13 -18.28
CA ASN A 285 5.40 -13.18 -18.66
C ASN A 285 4.55 -12.26 -17.76
N ALA A 286 4.71 -12.37 -16.43
CA ALA A 286 3.93 -11.58 -15.47
C ALA A 286 4.19 -10.07 -15.57
N VAL A 287 5.44 -9.65 -15.77
CA VAL A 287 5.82 -8.24 -15.84
C VAL A 287 5.40 -7.62 -17.17
N ASN A 288 5.44 -8.39 -18.27
CA ASN A 288 4.90 -7.94 -19.56
C ASN A 288 3.38 -7.75 -19.50
N ASP A 289 2.62 -8.72 -18.97
CA ASP A 289 1.16 -8.58 -18.79
C ASP A 289 0.80 -7.38 -17.91
N LEU A 290 1.53 -7.17 -16.82
CA LEU A 290 1.37 -6.03 -15.92
C LEU A 290 1.53 -4.71 -16.66
N PHE A 291 2.67 -4.49 -17.33
CA PHE A 291 2.93 -3.22 -17.98
C PHE A 291 2.08 -2.99 -19.23
N ASN A 292 1.79 -4.01 -20.02
CA ASN A 292 0.84 -3.90 -21.14
C ASN A 292 -0.57 -3.48 -20.65
N THR A 293 -0.98 -3.95 -19.46
CA THR A 293 -2.27 -3.55 -18.87
C THR A 293 -2.22 -2.14 -18.27
N LEU A 294 -1.11 -1.73 -17.66
CA LEU A 294 -0.91 -0.34 -17.20
C LEU A 294 -0.90 0.64 -18.38
N ASP A 295 -0.18 0.33 -19.47
CA ASP A 295 -0.13 1.13 -20.70
C ASP A 295 -1.53 1.28 -21.33
N LYS A 296 -2.35 0.22 -21.32
CA LYS A 296 -3.77 0.27 -21.74
C LYS A 296 -4.63 1.19 -20.86
N ILE A 297 -4.46 1.13 -19.54
CA ILE A 297 -5.25 1.95 -18.61
C ILE A 297 -4.80 3.41 -18.65
N GLU A 298 -3.50 3.69 -18.79
CA GLU A 298 -2.97 5.05 -19.02
C GLU A 298 -3.66 5.71 -20.22
N SER A 299 -3.75 4.98 -21.35
CA SER A 299 -4.43 5.45 -22.56
C SER A 299 -5.92 5.74 -22.32
N HIS A 300 -6.65 4.83 -21.66
CA HIS A 300 -8.06 5.06 -21.28
C HIS A 300 -8.25 6.27 -20.36
N LEU A 301 -7.37 6.44 -19.36
CA LEU A 301 -7.45 7.51 -18.38
C LEU A 301 -7.02 8.88 -18.93
N SER A 302 -6.55 8.96 -20.18
CA SER A 302 -6.31 10.24 -20.88
C SER A 302 -7.59 10.96 -21.32
N THR A 303 -8.68 10.22 -21.51
CA THR A 303 -9.99 10.77 -21.92
C THR A 303 -11.10 10.53 -20.90
N SER A 304 -10.96 9.52 -20.04
CA SER A 304 -11.92 9.18 -18.98
C SER A 304 -11.38 9.56 -17.60
N ARG A 305 -12.20 10.16 -16.73
CA ARG A 305 -11.75 10.53 -15.38
C ARG A 305 -11.50 9.30 -14.52
N PHE A 306 -12.45 8.36 -14.53
CA PHE A 306 -12.40 7.06 -13.85
C PHE A 306 -12.54 5.92 -14.86
N LEU A 307 -12.38 4.67 -14.41
CA LEU A 307 -12.47 3.49 -15.30
C LEU A 307 -13.85 3.40 -16.00
N CYS A 308 -14.93 3.73 -15.29
CA CYS A 308 -16.30 3.70 -15.82
C CYS A 308 -16.87 5.09 -16.15
N GLY A 309 -16.03 6.05 -16.58
CA GLY A 309 -16.47 7.38 -16.99
C GLY A 309 -16.26 8.46 -15.93
N ASP A 310 -17.34 9.14 -15.54
CA ASP A 310 -17.29 10.33 -14.65
C ASP A 310 -17.56 10.02 -13.17
N VAL A 311 -17.76 8.75 -12.81
CA VAL A 311 -18.07 8.32 -11.43
C VAL A 311 -17.09 7.28 -10.91
N LEU A 312 -16.74 7.38 -9.62
CA LEU A 312 -15.92 6.40 -8.92
C LEU A 312 -16.70 5.09 -8.74
N THR A 313 -16.06 3.96 -9.04
CA THR A 313 -16.65 2.62 -8.89
C THR A 313 -15.82 1.66 -8.06
N LEU A 314 -16.35 0.46 -7.78
CA LEU A 314 -15.60 -0.63 -7.13
C LEU A 314 -14.38 -1.09 -7.95
N ALA A 315 -14.41 -0.96 -9.29
CA ALA A 315 -13.23 -1.23 -10.13
C ALA A 315 -12.09 -0.23 -9.83
N ASP A 316 -12.43 1.04 -9.61
CA ASP A 316 -11.47 2.08 -9.28
C ASP A 316 -10.81 1.84 -7.91
N VAL A 317 -11.61 1.46 -6.90
CA VAL A 317 -11.08 1.05 -5.57
C VAL A 317 -10.17 -0.18 -5.70
N CYS A 318 -10.52 -1.14 -6.56
CA CYS A 318 -9.70 -2.32 -6.81
C CYS A 318 -8.36 -1.98 -7.46
N LEU A 319 -8.32 -1.01 -8.38
CA LEU A 319 -7.08 -0.54 -9.02
C LEU A 319 -6.23 0.34 -8.08
N PHE A 320 -6.85 1.36 -7.48
CA PHE A 320 -6.21 2.33 -6.57
C PHE A 320 -5.37 1.66 -5.48
N THR A 321 -5.90 0.60 -4.86
CA THR A 321 -5.22 -0.12 -3.77
C THR A 321 -3.92 -0.82 -4.20
N THR A 322 -3.74 -1.10 -5.50
CA THR A 322 -2.46 -1.51 -6.09
C THR A 322 -1.61 -0.30 -6.48
N LEU A 323 -2.17 0.71 -7.17
CA LEU A 323 -1.41 1.88 -7.62
C LEU A 323 -0.73 2.62 -6.46
N ILE A 324 -1.45 2.89 -5.37
CA ILE A 324 -0.92 3.59 -4.18
C ILE A 324 0.26 2.86 -3.49
N ARG A 325 0.49 1.57 -3.82
CA ARG A 325 1.63 0.75 -3.32
C ARG A 325 2.73 0.56 -4.36
N PHE A 326 2.54 1.00 -5.60
CA PHE A 326 3.38 0.62 -6.73
C PHE A 326 4.82 1.11 -6.57
N ASP A 327 5.02 2.42 -6.45
CA ASP A 327 6.35 3.00 -6.25
C ASP A 327 6.87 2.82 -4.81
N LEU A 328 5.96 2.66 -3.82
CA LEU A 328 6.32 2.40 -2.42
C LEU A 328 6.95 1.02 -2.21
N ALA A 329 6.48 -0.02 -2.90
CA ALA A 329 6.86 -1.40 -2.63
C ALA A 329 7.06 -2.26 -3.89
N TYR A 330 6.09 -2.29 -4.82
CA TYR A 330 6.11 -3.26 -5.92
C TYR A 330 7.24 -3.01 -6.94
N ASN A 331 7.53 -1.74 -7.24
CA ASN A 331 8.61 -1.36 -8.14
C ASN A 331 9.96 -1.94 -7.66
N VAL A 332 10.25 -1.84 -6.36
CA VAL A 332 11.52 -2.30 -5.78
C VAL A 332 11.49 -3.78 -5.41
N LEU A 333 10.59 -4.20 -4.51
CA LEU A 333 10.61 -5.54 -3.91
C LEU A 333 10.17 -6.62 -4.92
N PHE A 334 9.08 -6.33 -5.64
CA PHE A 334 8.50 -7.25 -6.64
C PHE A 334 9.09 -7.07 -8.04
N LYS A 335 10.10 -6.19 -8.17
CA LYS A 335 10.83 -5.90 -9.41
C LYS A 335 9.93 -5.38 -10.54
N CYS A 336 8.81 -4.73 -10.22
CA CYS A 336 7.95 -4.09 -11.23
C CYS A 336 8.60 -2.78 -11.75
N THR A 337 9.78 -2.88 -12.37
CA THR A 337 10.72 -1.76 -12.58
C THR A 337 10.67 -1.08 -13.94
N LYS A 338 10.01 -1.66 -14.97
CA LYS A 338 9.99 -1.12 -16.37
C LYS A 338 9.68 0.38 -16.41
N LYS A 339 8.74 0.83 -15.56
CA LYS A 339 8.33 2.22 -15.40
C LYS A 339 7.70 2.42 -14.02
N LYS A 340 7.94 3.55 -13.37
CA LYS A 340 7.31 3.96 -12.10
C LYS A 340 5.91 4.52 -12.33
N LEU A 341 5.06 4.47 -11.31
CA LEU A 341 3.72 5.06 -11.37
C LEU A 341 3.77 6.56 -11.64
N VAL A 342 4.69 7.29 -10.99
CA VAL A 342 4.84 8.76 -11.20
C VAL A 342 5.21 9.14 -12.65
N GLU A 343 5.73 8.21 -13.45
CA GLU A 343 6.06 8.43 -14.86
C GLU A 343 4.84 8.22 -15.79
N TYR A 344 3.70 7.79 -15.26
CA TYR A 344 2.42 7.67 -15.96
C TYR A 344 1.51 8.84 -15.57
N SER A 345 1.44 9.87 -16.44
CA SER A 345 0.73 11.12 -16.16
C SER A 345 -0.73 10.90 -15.76
N ASN A 346 -1.47 10.04 -16.46
CA ASN A 346 -2.89 9.83 -16.20
C ASN A 346 -3.12 8.89 -15.01
N LEU A 347 -2.38 7.78 -14.88
CA LEU A 347 -2.46 6.88 -13.72
C LEU A 347 -2.01 7.55 -12.41
N TYR A 348 -0.97 8.38 -12.43
CA TYR A 348 -0.52 9.13 -11.25
C TYR A 348 -1.56 10.19 -10.86
N GLY A 349 -2.03 11.00 -11.81
CA GLY A 349 -3.09 11.98 -11.57
C GLY A 349 -4.39 11.33 -11.08
N TYR A 350 -4.74 10.14 -11.59
CA TYR A 350 -5.89 9.33 -11.16
C TYR A 350 -5.72 8.80 -9.73
N THR A 351 -4.51 8.38 -9.38
CA THR A 351 -4.19 7.97 -8.01
C THR A 351 -4.30 9.15 -7.04
N CYS A 352 -3.87 10.34 -7.45
CA CYS A 352 -4.03 11.58 -6.67
C CYS A 352 -5.51 11.98 -6.53
N ASP A 353 -6.30 11.92 -7.60
CA ASP A 353 -7.76 12.20 -7.61
C ASP A 353 -8.48 11.34 -6.56
N ILE A 354 -8.26 10.02 -6.59
CA ILE A 354 -8.88 9.09 -5.62
C ILE A 354 -8.35 9.30 -4.20
N TYR A 355 -7.05 9.52 -4.04
CA TYR A 355 -6.43 9.78 -2.73
C TYR A 355 -6.98 11.05 -2.04
N GLN A 356 -7.30 12.08 -2.83
CA GLN A 356 -7.85 13.36 -2.35
C GLN A 356 -9.36 13.33 -2.07
N ILE A 357 -10.06 12.24 -2.38
CA ILE A 357 -11.46 12.07 -1.97
C ILE A 357 -11.52 12.03 -0.42
N PRO A 358 -12.44 12.76 0.24
CA PRO A 358 -12.56 12.78 1.69
C PRO A 358 -12.55 11.40 2.33
N GLU A 359 -11.88 11.29 3.48
CA GLU A 359 -11.56 10.06 4.22
C GLU A 359 -10.65 9.02 3.54
N VAL A 360 -10.39 9.06 2.23
CA VAL A 360 -9.52 8.07 1.55
C VAL A 360 -8.06 8.17 1.99
N ALA A 361 -7.51 9.38 2.12
CA ALA A 361 -6.13 9.57 2.60
C ALA A 361 -5.90 8.92 3.98
N ARG A 362 -6.91 8.89 4.86
CA ARG A 362 -6.82 8.31 6.22
C ARG A 362 -6.70 6.78 6.22
N THR A 363 -7.01 6.10 5.11
CA THR A 363 -6.81 4.64 4.99
C THR A 363 -5.39 4.28 4.51
N CYS A 364 -4.59 5.27 4.11
CA CYS A 364 -3.29 5.11 3.46
C CYS A 364 -2.11 5.26 4.42
N ASN A 365 -1.89 4.30 5.34
CA ASN A 365 -0.70 4.28 6.19
C ASN A 365 0.53 3.74 5.42
N PHE A 366 1.37 4.64 4.92
CA PHE A 366 2.52 4.28 4.07
C PHE A 366 3.67 3.60 4.82
N GLU A 367 3.91 3.95 6.09
CA GLU A 367 4.95 3.29 6.89
C GLU A 367 4.58 1.82 7.12
N ALA A 368 3.35 1.55 7.58
CA ALA A 368 2.85 0.19 7.76
C ALA A 368 2.84 -0.60 6.44
N ILE A 369 2.52 0.04 5.30
CA ILE A 369 2.69 -0.58 3.98
C ILE A 369 4.15 -0.98 3.76
N MET A 370 5.11 -0.06 3.87
CA MET A 370 6.51 -0.36 3.61
C MET A 370 7.05 -1.45 4.57
N ASP A 371 6.73 -1.39 5.86
CA ASP A 371 7.14 -2.41 6.84
C ASP A 371 6.56 -3.79 6.53
N GLY A 372 5.28 -3.85 6.16
CA GLY A 372 4.62 -5.10 5.79
C GLY A 372 5.16 -5.74 4.51
N TYR A 373 5.74 -4.97 3.59
CA TYR A 373 6.41 -5.53 2.40
C TYR A 373 7.89 -5.83 2.66
N PHE A 374 8.68 -4.86 3.14
CA PHE A 374 10.14 -5.01 3.26
C PHE A 374 10.60 -5.77 4.48
N CYS A 375 9.88 -5.71 5.61
CA CYS A 375 10.31 -6.34 6.86
C CYS A 375 9.60 -7.67 7.14
N THR A 376 8.44 -7.92 6.52
CA THR A 376 7.63 -9.13 6.80
C THR A 376 7.70 -10.20 5.71
N LEU A 377 7.85 -9.84 4.43
CA LEU A 377 7.84 -10.82 3.33
C LEU A 377 9.18 -11.56 3.20
N PHE A 378 9.53 -12.32 4.23
CA PHE A 378 10.58 -13.33 4.15
C PHE A 378 10.10 -14.50 3.25
N PRO A 379 10.92 -15.04 2.33
CA PRO A 379 12.34 -14.77 2.11
C PRO A 379 12.64 -13.76 0.97
N LEU A 380 11.71 -12.88 0.58
CA LEU A 380 11.93 -11.94 -0.55
C LEU A 380 12.93 -10.81 -0.22
N ASN A 381 12.96 -10.34 1.04
CA ASN A 381 13.95 -9.39 1.52
C ASN A 381 14.62 -9.90 2.82
N PRO A 382 15.61 -10.83 2.73
CA PRO A 382 16.17 -11.49 3.90
C PRO A 382 16.83 -10.56 4.91
N GLY A 383 17.34 -9.40 4.47
CA GLY A 383 17.96 -8.41 5.35
C GLY A 383 16.96 -7.53 6.10
N GLY A 384 15.66 -7.59 5.77
CA GLY A 384 14.61 -6.76 6.39
C GLY A 384 14.75 -5.24 6.17
N ILE A 385 15.73 -4.80 5.35
CA ILE A 385 16.03 -3.39 5.13
C ILE A 385 14.90 -2.74 4.34
N ARG A 386 14.28 -1.73 4.94
CA ARG A 386 13.29 -0.86 4.30
C ARG A 386 13.99 0.29 3.56
N PRO A 387 13.75 0.50 2.25
CA PRO A 387 14.27 1.66 1.54
C PRO A 387 13.63 2.95 2.06
N VAL A 388 14.27 4.10 1.78
CA VAL A 388 13.66 5.41 2.02
C VAL A 388 12.45 5.59 1.11
N MET A 389 11.36 6.17 1.63
CA MET A 389 10.16 6.45 0.86
C MET A 389 10.46 7.36 -0.34
N PRO A 390 10.03 7.02 -1.58
CA PRO A 390 10.13 7.94 -2.71
C PRO A 390 9.37 9.24 -2.44
N SER A 391 9.98 10.39 -2.69
CA SER A 391 9.39 11.71 -2.41
C SER A 391 8.04 11.94 -3.08
N ALA A 392 7.85 11.41 -4.30
CA ALA A 392 6.60 11.47 -5.05
C ALA A 392 5.42 10.70 -4.41
N CYS A 393 5.70 9.80 -3.45
CA CYS A 393 4.69 9.05 -2.70
C CYS A 393 4.30 9.72 -1.37
N SER A 394 4.96 10.82 -0.98
CA SER A 394 4.61 11.54 0.24
C SER A 394 3.20 12.15 0.15
N HIS A 395 2.54 12.28 1.30
CA HIS A 395 1.20 12.87 1.40
C HIS A 395 1.13 14.25 0.73
N ASP A 396 2.15 15.10 0.92
CA ASP A 396 2.26 16.43 0.30
C ASP A 396 2.28 16.39 -1.24
N PHE A 397 2.89 15.37 -1.85
CA PHE A 397 2.92 15.23 -3.31
C PHE A 397 1.61 14.66 -3.85
N LEU A 398 1.01 13.69 -3.15
CA LEU A 398 -0.28 13.11 -3.51
C LEU A 398 -1.47 14.07 -3.31
N SER A 399 -1.30 15.12 -2.48
CA SER A 399 -2.26 16.21 -2.28
C SER A 399 -2.10 17.40 -3.25
N LYS A 400 -1.21 17.33 -4.25
CA LYS A 400 -1.08 18.37 -5.29
C LYS A 400 -2.26 18.33 -6.28
N THR A 401 -2.54 19.46 -6.92
CA THR A 401 -3.56 19.55 -7.98
C THR A 401 -3.25 18.55 -9.11
N HIS A 402 -4.29 17.86 -9.56
CA HIS A 402 -4.21 16.79 -10.56
C HIS A 402 -5.10 17.04 -11.79
N ASP A 403 -5.91 18.11 -11.76
CA ASP A 403 -6.75 18.68 -12.83
C ASP A 403 -7.73 17.73 -13.56
N ARG A 404 -7.88 16.49 -13.09
CA ARG A 404 -8.76 15.47 -13.72
C ARG A 404 -10.24 15.80 -13.70
N GLN A 405 -10.66 16.75 -12.86
CA GLN A 405 -12.01 17.32 -12.86
C GLN A 405 -12.38 17.93 -14.23
N VAL A 406 -11.40 18.37 -15.02
CA VAL A 406 -11.65 18.93 -16.36
C VAL A 406 -12.18 17.88 -17.35
N LEU A 407 -11.83 16.60 -17.15
CA LEU A 407 -12.35 15.49 -17.96
C LEU A 407 -13.87 15.31 -17.74
N SER A 408 -14.35 15.52 -16.50
CA SER A 408 -15.78 15.53 -16.16
C SER A 408 -16.58 16.57 -16.95
N SER A 409 -16.03 17.77 -17.12
CA SER A 409 -16.72 18.87 -17.83
C SER A 409 -16.81 18.64 -19.34
N ARG A 410 -15.82 17.98 -19.96
CA ARG A 410 -15.82 17.73 -21.41
C ARG A 410 -16.91 16.76 -21.84
N ILE A 411 -17.22 15.77 -21.00
CA ILE A 411 -18.32 14.80 -21.24
C ILE A 411 -19.70 15.47 -21.19
N LYS A 412 -19.82 16.62 -20.53
CA LYS A 412 -21.10 17.34 -20.32
C LYS A 412 -21.37 18.44 -21.35
N GLN A 413 -20.44 18.72 -22.25
CA GLN A 413 -20.71 19.54 -23.43
C GLN A 413 -21.22 18.63 -24.56
N PRO A 414 -22.44 18.82 -25.07
CA PRO A 414 -22.86 18.19 -26.31
C PRO A 414 -21.89 18.58 -27.43
N LEU A 415 -21.61 17.66 -28.35
CA LEU A 415 -21.02 17.99 -29.64
C LEU A 415 -22.02 18.87 -30.40
N THR A 416 -21.92 20.19 -30.22
CA THR A 416 -22.47 21.16 -31.17
C THR A 416 -21.67 21.02 -32.45
N MET A 417 -22.09 20.13 -33.34
CA MET A 417 -21.59 20.10 -34.71
C MET A 417 -21.90 21.44 -35.34
N SER A 418 -20.86 22.25 -35.56
CA SER A 418 -20.93 23.40 -36.44
C SER A 418 -21.05 22.89 -37.87
N GLU A 419 -22.27 22.84 -38.39
CA GLU A 419 -22.48 22.86 -39.83
C GLU A 419 -22.06 24.25 -40.36
N SER A 420 -21.03 24.28 -41.21
CA SER A 420 -20.57 25.44 -41.97
C SER A 420 -19.79 24.98 -43.20
#